data_AF-A0A1H6QXZ2-F1
#
_entry.id   AF-A0A1H6QXZ2-F1
#
_cell.length_a   1.000
_cell.length_b   1.000
_cell.length_c   1.000
_cell.angle_alpha   90.00
_cell.angle_beta   90.00
_cell.angle_gamma   90.00
#
_symmetry.space_group_name_H-M   'P 1'
#
loop_
_entity.id
_entity.type
_entity.pdbx_description
1 polymer ?
#
loop_
_entity_poly.entity_id
_entity_poly.type
_entity_poly.pdbx_seq_one_letter_code
_entity_poly.pdbx_strand_id
1 'polypeptide(L)'
;MSHECTTEGCLNHGDGYLCEQCLSDLQAWIDQIPRLIETLGVTIGKLDQVRPANAGWNSGGKPGSAAPINLDALQLQENLKTVASKAEHYKHDPMAAGIAWMIQDWVTSAELAVSGPEEPTIDQFALNARVKEARGEPMPPRQAIDYVRKKTKITVKMDDFKNWVKLGHLPYVFDRVTIDDKPSRIYFPGDVFRVAQRMRERRIKV
;
A
#
# COMPACT_ATOMS: atom_id res chain seq x y z
N MET A 1 50.82 6.35 7.14
CA MET A 1 50.40 6.08 8.53
C MET A 1 48.97 5.55 8.41
N SER A 2 48.65 4.39 8.96
CA SER A 2 47.29 3.85 8.86
C SER A 2 46.36 4.54 9.85
N HIS A 3 45.19 4.97 9.39
CA HIS A 3 44.12 5.52 10.20
C HIS A 3 43.06 4.45 10.47
N GLU A 4 42.39 4.54 11.60
CA GLU A 4 41.20 3.73 11.89
C GLU A 4 40.03 4.21 11.03
N CYS A 5 39.24 3.27 10.51
CA CYS A 5 38.04 3.60 9.76
C CYS A 5 37.06 4.37 10.66
N THR A 6 36.51 5.47 10.17
CA THR A 6 35.57 6.31 10.91
C THR A 6 34.13 5.79 10.88
N THR A 7 33.87 4.72 10.13
CA THR A 7 32.53 4.13 9.99
C THR A 7 32.16 3.39 11.28
N GLU A 8 30.95 3.65 11.80
CA GLU A 8 30.48 3.04 13.04
C GLU A 8 30.49 1.50 12.95
N GLY A 9 31.13 0.85 13.93
CA GLY A 9 31.23 -0.61 13.99
C GLY A 9 32.28 -1.23 13.05
N CYS A 10 33.03 -0.45 12.27
CA CYS A 10 34.10 -0.95 11.43
C CYS A 10 35.45 -0.92 12.18
N LEU A 11 36.05 -2.09 12.42
CA LEU A 11 37.35 -2.22 13.12
C LEU A 11 38.56 -2.27 12.17
N ASN A 12 38.36 -1.96 10.89
CA ASN A 12 39.40 -2.03 9.88
C ASN A 12 40.26 -0.75 9.88
N HIS A 13 41.51 -0.89 9.45
CA HIS A 13 42.43 0.23 9.23
C HIS A 13 42.66 0.45 7.74
N GLY A 14 42.98 1.69 7.36
CA GLY A 14 43.28 2.04 5.98
C GLY A 14 44.18 3.26 5.84
N ASP A 15 44.45 3.64 4.60
CA ASP A 15 45.23 4.84 4.24
C ASP A 15 44.37 6.12 4.22
N GLY A 16 43.21 6.11 4.90
CA GLY A 16 42.27 7.21 4.94
C GLY A 16 41.20 7.01 6.00
N TYR A 17 40.18 7.88 6.00
CA TYR A 17 39.08 7.83 6.97
C TYR A 17 38.07 6.72 6.68
N LEU A 18 38.12 6.14 5.48
CA LEU A 18 37.41 4.91 5.11
C LEU A 18 38.42 3.80 4.77
N CYS A 19 38.16 2.59 5.28
CA CYS A 19 38.89 1.39 4.86
C CYS A 19 38.45 0.95 3.45
N GLU A 20 39.21 0.05 2.82
CA GLU A 20 38.91 -0.43 1.46
C GLU A 20 37.52 -1.07 1.33
N GLN A 21 37.06 -1.76 2.37
CA GLN A 21 35.73 -2.37 2.39
C GLN A 21 34.63 -1.31 2.41
N CYS A 22 34.67 -0.35 3.35
CA CYS A 22 33.67 0.73 3.40
C CYS A 22 33.71 1.62 2.15
N LEU A 23 34.88 1.78 1.52
CA LEU A 23 35.02 2.48 0.26
C LEU A 23 34.31 1.71 -0.88
N SER A 24 34.47 0.39 -0.93
CA SER A 24 33.79 -0.48 -1.90
C SER A 24 32.27 -0.46 -1.69
N ASP A 25 31.81 -0.53 -0.44
CA ASP A 25 30.39 -0.47 -0.10
C ASP A 25 29.79 0.89 -0.51
N LEU A 26 30.51 1.98 -0.23
CA LEU A 26 30.11 3.32 -0.66
C LEU A 26 30.04 3.42 -2.20
N GLN A 27 31.01 2.84 -2.91
CA GLN A 27 30.98 2.83 -4.38
C GLN A 27 29.74 2.06 -4.90
N ALA A 28 29.39 0.94 -4.27
CA ALA A 28 28.20 0.18 -4.64
C ALA A 28 26.90 0.98 -4.46
N TRP A 29 26.83 1.89 -3.48
CA TRP A 29 25.73 2.84 -3.35
C TRP A 29 25.77 3.92 -4.44
N ILE A 30 26.94 4.49 -4.71
CA ILE A 30 27.13 5.52 -5.74
C ILE A 30 26.76 4.98 -7.14
N ASP A 31 27.08 3.73 -7.44
CA ASP A 31 26.79 3.10 -8.73
C ASP A 31 25.27 2.98 -9.01
N GLN A 32 24.43 3.03 -7.98
CA GLN A 32 22.96 3.01 -8.13
C GLN A 32 22.38 4.38 -8.49
N ILE A 33 23.10 5.47 -8.16
CA ILE A 33 22.62 6.84 -8.28
C ILE A 33 22.15 7.21 -9.70
N PRO A 34 22.89 6.90 -10.79
CA PRO A 34 22.47 7.29 -12.14
C PRO A 34 21.09 6.73 -12.51
N ARG A 35 20.83 5.46 -12.17
CA ARG A 35 19.54 4.81 -12.39
C ARG A 35 18.44 5.46 -11.57
N LEU A 36 18.73 5.79 -10.30
CA LEU A 36 17.75 6.42 -9.40
C LEU A 36 17.40 7.85 -9.82
N ILE A 37 18.35 8.63 -10.33
CA ILE A 37 18.07 9.97 -10.86
C ILE A 37 17.12 9.90 -12.05
N GLU A 38 17.30 8.92 -12.95
CA GLU A 38 16.41 8.70 -14.10
C GLU A 38 15.00 8.29 -13.65
N THR A 39 14.89 7.31 -12.76
CA THR A 39 13.60 6.80 -12.28
C THR A 39 12.85 7.84 -11.43
N LEU A 40 13.55 8.59 -10.57
CA LEU A 40 12.96 9.72 -9.83
C LEU A 40 12.38 10.77 -10.76
N GLY A 41 13.07 11.10 -11.86
CA GLY A 41 12.55 12.02 -12.87
C GLY A 41 11.21 11.56 -13.45
N VAL A 42 11.05 10.27 -13.70
CA VAL A 42 9.78 9.67 -14.14
C VAL A 42 8.73 9.72 -13.03
N THR A 43 9.08 9.42 -11.78
CA THR A 43 8.17 9.47 -10.62
C THR A 43 7.65 10.89 -10.36
N ILE A 44 8.53 11.90 -10.45
CA ILE A 44 8.18 13.33 -10.33
C ILE A 44 7.16 13.72 -11.41
N GLY A 45 7.33 13.24 -12.65
CA GLY A 45 6.41 13.52 -13.76
C GLY A 45 5.10 12.70 -13.78
N LYS A 46 5.08 11.50 -13.17
CA LYS A 46 3.93 10.57 -13.21
C LYS A 46 2.71 11.02 -12.41
N LEU A 47 2.84 12.06 -11.58
CA LEU A 47 1.72 12.61 -10.83
C LEU A 47 0.59 13.16 -11.75
N ASP A 48 0.88 13.39 -13.02
CA ASP A 48 -0.09 13.94 -13.99
C ASP A 48 -1.08 12.92 -14.60
N GLN A 49 -0.99 11.61 -14.31
CA GLN A 49 -1.74 10.58 -15.07
C GLN A 49 -2.66 9.64 -14.28
N VAL A 50 -2.95 9.86 -13.00
CA VAL A 50 -3.98 9.04 -12.33
C VAL A 50 -5.37 9.64 -12.58
N ARG A 51 -5.81 9.64 -13.85
CA ARG A 51 -7.25 9.75 -14.16
C ARG A 51 -7.86 8.40 -13.78
N PRO A 52 -8.80 8.33 -12.81
CA PRO A 52 -9.47 7.07 -12.52
C PRO A 52 -10.18 6.59 -13.79
N ALA A 53 -9.98 5.32 -14.16
CA ALA A 53 -10.50 4.69 -15.37
C ALA A 53 -12.04 4.71 -15.53
N ASN A 54 -12.78 5.25 -14.54
CA ASN A 54 -14.23 5.41 -14.54
C ASN A 54 -14.71 6.83 -14.91
N ALA A 55 -13.83 7.74 -15.34
CA ALA A 55 -14.24 9.04 -15.87
C ALA A 55 -14.76 8.87 -17.31
N GLY A 56 -16.06 8.58 -17.43
CA GLY A 56 -16.76 8.38 -18.70
C GLY A 56 -16.52 9.48 -19.73
N TRP A 57 -16.63 9.08 -20.99
CA TRP A 57 -16.30 9.78 -22.24
C TRP A 57 -16.95 11.18 -22.43
N ASN A 58 -17.84 11.64 -21.56
CA ASN A 58 -18.64 12.87 -21.78
C ASN A 58 -18.56 13.95 -20.68
N SER A 59 -17.59 13.93 -19.76
CA SER A 59 -17.40 15.09 -18.88
C SER A 59 -16.40 16.08 -19.47
N GLY A 60 -16.90 17.20 -19.99
CA GLY A 60 -16.14 18.40 -20.34
C GLY A 60 -15.57 19.10 -19.10
N GLY A 61 -14.84 18.37 -18.27
CA GLY A 61 -14.12 18.91 -17.13
C GLY A 61 -12.85 19.60 -17.62
N LYS A 62 -12.72 20.89 -17.29
CA LYS A 62 -11.47 21.67 -17.40
C LYS A 62 -10.28 20.78 -17.01
N PRO A 63 -9.13 20.87 -17.72
CA PRO A 63 -7.94 20.10 -17.37
C PRO A 63 -7.68 20.30 -15.88
N GLY A 64 -7.85 19.22 -15.12
CA GLY A 64 -7.62 19.24 -13.68
C GLY A 64 -6.18 19.64 -13.47
N SER A 65 -5.95 20.63 -12.61
CA SER A 65 -4.62 21.11 -12.25
C SER A 65 -3.67 19.94 -12.08
N ALA A 66 -2.51 19.99 -12.75
CA ALA A 66 -1.45 19.01 -12.60
C ALA A 66 -1.26 18.71 -11.11
N ALA A 67 -1.20 17.43 -10.76
CA ALA A 67 -0.99 17.06 -9.37
C ALA A 67 0.31 17.73 -8.87
N PRO A 68 0.32 18.20 -7.61
CA PRO A 68 1.45 18.94 -7.07
C PRO A 68 2.72 18.10 -7.18
N ILE A 69 3.79 18.71 -7.68
CA ILE A 69 5.13 18.11 -7.78
C ILE A 69 5.49 17.49 -6.42
N ASN A 70 5.98 16.25 -6.42
CA ASN A 70 6.55 15.66 -5.22
C ASN A 70 7.90 16.35 -4.93
N LEU A 71 7.84 17.39 -4.08
CA LEU A 71 8.99 18.22 -3.72
C LEU A 71 10.08 17.41 -3.01
N ASP A 72 9.71 16.37 -2.27
CA ASP A 72 10.67 15.52 -1.57
C ASP A 72 11.48 14.67 -2.57
N ALA A 73 10.81 14.09 -3.57
CA ALA A 73 11.47 13.36 -4.64
C ALA A 73 12.38 14.28 -5.49
N LEU A 74 11.96 15.53 -5.70
CA LEU A 74 12.79 16.53 -6.40
C LEU A 74 14.04 16.89 -5.58
N GLN A 75 13.89 17.14 -4.29
CA GLN A 75 15.02 17.44 -3.41
C GLN A 75 16.01 16.26 -3.33
N LEU A 76 15.50 15.03 -3.23
CA LEU A 76 16.34 13.82 -3.28
C LEU A 76 17.11 13.73 -4.60
N GLN A 77 16.45 14.02 -5.74
CA GLN A 77 17.12 14.02 -7.04
C GLN A 77 18.25 15.06 -7.10
N GLU A 78 18.03 16.28 -6.60
CA GLU A 78 19.07 17.31 -6.56
C GLU A 78 20.22 16.94 -5.61
N ASN A 79 19.92 16.38 -4.43
CA ASN A 79 20.96 15.88 -3.51
C ASN A 79 21.83 14.81 -4.15
N LEU A 80 21.21 13.82 -4.82
CA LEU A 80 21.92 12.73 -5.50
C LEU A 80 22.81 13.25 -6.65
N LYS A 81 22.42 14.32 -7.34
CA LYS A 81 23.27 14.96 -8.37
C LYS A 81 24.54 15.62 -7.80
N THR A 82 24.57 15.95 -6.52
CA THR A 82 25.77 16.52 -5.86
C THR A 82 26.79 15.46 -5.48
N VAL A 83 26.42 14.18 -5.50
CA VAL A 83 27.32 13.08 -5.14
C VAL A 83 28.36 12.85 -6.24
N ALA A 84 29.61 12.70 -5.84
CA ALA A 84 30.71 12.43 -6.76
C ALA A 84 30.58 11.02 -7.36
N SER A 85 31.01 10.87 -8.61
CA SER A 85 30.95 9.59 -9.33
C SER A 85 31.83 8.46 -8.74
N LYS A 86 32.80 8.81 -7.90
CA LYS A 86 33.73 7.86 -7.28
C LYS A 86 33.83 8.06 -5.78
N ALA A 87 33.75 6.97 -5.02
CA ALA A 87 33.89 6.95 -3.57
C ALA A 87 35.27 7.46 -3.09
N GLU A 88 36.31 7.33 -3.92
CA GLU A 88 37.66 7.82 -3.65
C GLU A 88 37.71 9.31 -3.30
N HIS A 89 36.79 10.12 -3.84
CA HIS A 89 36.69 11.55 -3.52
C HIS A 89 36.42 11.82 -2.03
N TYR A 90 35.78 10.87 -1.33
CA TYR A 90 35.43 11.01 0.08
C TYR A 90 36.43 10.34 1.01
N LYS A 91 37.35 9.50 0.51
CA LYS A 91 38.27 8.68 1.30
C LYS A 91 39.09 9.46 2.33
N HIS A 92 39.48 10.69 1.99
CA HIS A 92 40.35 11.54 2.80
C HIS A 92 39.60 12.69 3.50
N ASP A 93 38.26 12.70 3.44
CA ASP A 93 37.46 13.67 4.17
C ASP A 93 37.35 13.27 5.66
N PRO A 94 37.61 14.17 6.61
CA PRO A 94 37.44 13.86 8.04
C PRO A 94 36.01 13.47 8.42
N MET A 95 35.01 13.82 7.60
CA MET A 95 33.60 13.48 7.76
C MET A 95 33.16 12.33 6.85
N ALA A 96 34.09 11.56 6.27
CA ALA A 96 33.81 10.53 5.27
C ALA A 96 32.73 9.53 5.69
N ALA A 97 32.74 9.06 6.95
CA ALA A 97 31.71 8.16 7.45
C ALA A 97 30.31 8.81 7.50
N GLY A 98 30.22 10.08 7.91
CA GLY A 98 28.96 10.81 7.92
C GLY A 98 28.43 11.06 6.50
N ILE A 99 29.32 11.35 5.55
CA ILE A 99 28.98 11.50 4.14
C ILE A 99 28.50 10.17 3.55
N ALA A 100 29.20 9.07 3.85
CA ALA A 100 28.82 7.73 3.39
C ALA A 100 27.42 7.33 3.88
N TRP A 101 27.14 7.57 5.17
CA TRP A 101 25.82 7.35 5.76
C TRP A 101 24.74 8.20 5.08
N MET A 102 25.02 9.47 4.82
CA MET A 102 24.08 10.37 4.16
C MET A 102 23.76 9.94 2.72
N ILE A 103 24.77 9.50 1.96
CA ILE A 103 24.57 8.96 0.61
C ILE A 103 23.71 7.70 0.66
N GLN A 104 23.98 6.79 1.61
CA GLN A 104 23.18 5.59 1.80
C GLN A 104 21.71 5.91 2.14
N ASP A 105 21.48 6.87 3.03
CA ASP A 105 20.13 7.33 3.42
C ASP A 105 19.36 7.92 2.22
N TRP A 106 20.03 8.76 1.41
CA TRP A 106 19.44 9.32 0.20
C TRP A 106 19.12 8.26 -0.86
N VAL A 107 20.02 7.29 -1.07
CA VAL A 107 19.78 6.19 -2.01
C VAL A 107 18.60 5.34 -1.56
N THR A 108 18.55 4.96 -0.28
CA THR A 108 17.45 4.17 0.29
C THR A 108 16.12 4.93 0.18
N SER A 109 16.11 6.22 0.49
CA SER A 109 14.91 7.07 0.38
C SER A 109 14.45 7.23 -1.07
N ALA A 110 15.39 7.37 -2.02
CA ALA A 110 15.10 7.42 -3.44
C ALA A 110 14.51 6.10 -3.95
N GLU A 111 15.03 4.96 -3.50
CA GLU A 111 14.47 3.65 -3.82
C GLU A 111 13.02 3.51 -3.34
N LEU A 112 12.74 3.89 -2.08
CA LEU A 112 11.39 3.90 -1.52
C LEU A 112 10.43 4.84 -2.28
N ALA A 113 10.92 6.01 -2.68
CA ALA A 113 10.12 6.95 -3.47
C ALA A 113 9.78 6.39 -4.86
N VAL A 114 10.66 5.58 -5.46
CA VAL A 114 10.46 4.96 -6.78
C VAL A 114 9.60 3.70 -6.70
N SER A 115 9.78 2.86 -5.68
CA SER A 115 9.01 1.63 -5.50
C SER A 115 7.57 1.89 -5.05
N GLY A 116 7.31 3.08 -4.48
CA GLY A 116 6.03 3.43 -3.86
C GLY A 116 5.92 2.86 -2.44
N PRO A 117 4.91 3.27 -1.66
CA PRO A 117 4.71 2.71 -0.33
C PRO A 117 4.57 1.19 -0.45
N GLU A 118 5.40 0.44 0.28
CA GLU A 118 5.26 -1.02 0.38
C GLU A 118 3.79 -1.34 0.67
N GLU A 119 3.15 -2.10 -0.22
CA GLU A 119 1.79 -2.55 0.05
C GLU A 119 1.83 -3.28 1.39
N PRO A 120 1.12 -2.81 2.43
CA PRO A 120 1.15 -3.48 3.71
C PRO A 120 0.74 -4.92 3.43
N THR A 121 1.58 -5.86 3.82
CA THR A 121 1.27 -7.29 3.72
C THR A 121 0.06 -7.53 4.60
N ILE A 122 -1.13 -7.46 3.99
CA ILE A 122 -2.38 -7.74 4.67
C ILE A 122 -2.29 -9.21 5.05
N ASP A 123 -2.06 -9.48 6.33
CA ASP A 123 -2.24 -10.81 6.88
C ASP A 123 -3.70 -11.20 6.69
N GLN A 124 -3.97 -11.87 5.58
CA GLN A 124 -5.31 -12.30 5.19
C GLN A 124 -5.90 -13.23 6.25
N PHE A 125 -5.07 -13.94 7.01
CA PHE A 125 -5.52 -14.80 8.08
C PHE A 125 -6.00 -13.98 9.28
N ALA A 126 -5.23 -12.98 9.73
CA ALA A 126 -5.65 -12.06 10.80
C ALA A 126 -6.87 -11.22 10.39
N LEU A 127 -6.95 -10.78 9.12
CA LEU A 127 -8.11 -10.08 8.58
C LEU A 127 -9.35 -10.98 8.56
N ASN A 128 -9.20 -12.24 8.12
CA ASN A 128 -10.29 -13.22 8.08
C ASN A 128 -10.73 -13.64 9.48
N ALA A 129 -9.82 -13.74 10.45
CA ALA A 129 -10.14 -13.98 11.85
C ALA A 129 -10.95 -12.82 12.46
N ARG A 130 -10.53 -11.57 12.23
CA ARG A 130 -11.28 -10.36 12.61
C ARG A 130 -12.63 -10.25 11.92
N VAL A 131 -12.72 -10.64 10.65
CA VAL A 131 -13.97 -10.69 9.89
C VAL A 131 -14.89 -11.80 10.41
N LYS A 132 -14.35 -12.95 10.82
CA LYS A 132 -15.10 -14.05 11.44
C LYS A 132 -15.59 -13.69 12.84
N GLU A 133 -14.82 -12.89 13.59
CA GLU A 133 -15.20 -12.37 14.90
C GLU A 133 -16.23 -11.24 14.79
N ALA A 134 -16.16 -10.41 13.74
CA ALA A 134 -17.10 -9.32 13.45
C ALA A 134 -18.40 -9.79 12.74
N ARG A 135 -18.33 -10.88 11.96
CA ARG A 135 -19.50 -11.54 11.36
C ARG A 135 -20.07 -12.52 12.38
N GLY A 136 -21.01 -12.06 13.21
CA GLY A 136 -21.74 -12.91 14.16
C GLY A 136 -22.33 -14.19 13.55
N GLU A 137 -22.88 -15.05 14.38
CA GLU A 137 -23.27 -16.43 14.01
C GLU A 137 -24.13 -16.51 12.73
N PRO A 138 -23.81 -17.43 11.79
CA PRO A 138 -24.58 -17.62 10.59
C PRO A 138 -25.97 -18.14 10.98
N MET A 139 -27.00 -17.45 10.51
CA MET A 139 -28.37 -17.73 10.92
C MET A 139 -29.30 -17.94 9.71
N PRO A 140 -30.41 -18.67 9.91
CA PRO A 140 -31.43 -18.85 8.89
C PRO A 140 -31.97 -17.52 8.34
N PRO A 141 -32.48 -17.49 7.10
CA PRO A 141 -32.84 -16.24 6.43
C PRO A 141 -33.88 -15.42 7.20
N ARG A 142 -34.86 -16.07 7.85
CA ARG A 142 -35.84 -15.37 8.70
C ARG A 142 -35.18 -14.68 9.89
N GLN A 143 -34.27 -15.37 10.58
CA GLN A 143 -33.55 -14.81 11.72
C GLN A 143 -32.60 -13.68 11.29
N ALA A 144 -31.95 -13.81 10.13
CA ALA A 144 -31.09 -12.77 9.58
C ALA A 144 -31.88 -11.49 9.24
N ILE A 145 -33.07 -11.64 8.65
CA ILE A 145 -33.98 -10.51 8.39
C ILE A 145 -34.40 -9.84 9.70
N ASP A 146 -34.81 -10.62 10.70
CA ASP A 146 -35.22 -10.08 12.00
C ASP A 146 -34.07 -9.37 12.71
N TYR A 147 -32.85 -9.91 12.64
CA TYR A 147 -31.66 -9.30 13.19
C TYR A 147 -31.37 -7.94 12.56
N VAL A 148 -31.36 -7.87 11.22
CA VAL A 148 -31.11 -6.62 10.48
C VAL A 148 -32.23 -5.62 10.77
N ARG A 149 -33.49 -6.05 10.78
CA ARG A 149 -34.64 -5.19 11.11
C ARG A 149 -34.51 -4.58 12.50
N LYS A 150 -34.17 -5.39 13.51
CA LYS A 150 -34.00 -4.95 14.90
C LYS A 150 -32.85 -3.95 15.06
N LYS A 151 -31.68 -4.23 14.47
CA LYS A 151 -30.50 -3.37 14.65
C LYS A 151 -30.54 -2.07 13.84
N THR A 152 -31.17 -2.08 12.66
CA THR A 152 -30.93 -1.04 11.65
C THR A 152 -32.20 -0.30 11.24
N LYS A 153 -33.38 -0.80 11.69
CA LYS A 153 -34.71 -0.33 11.27
C LYS A 153 -34.95 -0.43 9.75
N ILE A 154 -34.10 -1.13 9.00
CA ILE A 154 -34.28 -1.39 7.58
C ILE A 154 -35.19 -2.61 7.43
N THR A 155 -36.25 -2.48 6.63
CA THR A 155 -37.15 -3.59 6.31
C THR A 155 -36.68 -4.26 5.02
N VAL A 156 -36.29 -5.53 5.10
CA VAL A 156 -35.86 -6.35 3.96
C VAL A 156 -36.88 -7.47 3.75
N LYS A 157 -37.32 -7.69 2.50
CA LYS A 157 -38.24 -8.79 2.17
C LYS A 157 -37.47 -10.07 1.84
N MET A 158 -38.12 -11.22 1.99
CA MET A 158 -37.53 -12.52 1.63
C MET A 158 -37.17 -12.61 0.13
N ASP A 159 -37.94 -11.94 -0.73
CA ASP A 159 -37.65 -11.91 -2.17
C ASP A 159 -36.42 -11.08 -2.50
N ASP A 160 -36.13 -10.02 -1.74
CA ASP A 160 -34.89 -9.24 -1.89
C ASP A 160 -33.68 -10.14 -1.61
N PHE A 161 -33.75 -10.98 -0.56
CA PHE A 161 -32.73 -11.98 -0.25
C PHE A 161 -32.47 -12.95 -1.42
N LYS A 162 -33.55 -13.54 -1.97
CA LYS A 162 -33.43 -14.47 -3.10
C LYS A 162 -32.81 -13.79 -4.32
N ASN A 163 -33.21 -12.55 -4.60
CA ASN A 163 -32.67 -11.76 -5.69
C ASN A 163 -31.19 -11.41 -5.47
N TRP A 164 -30.80 -11.00 -4.26
CA TRP A 164 -29.40 -10.70 -3.96
C TRP A 164 -28.49 -11.92 -4.05
N VAL A 165 -28.98 -13.09 -3.65
CA VAL A 165 -28.26 -14.35 -3.85
C VAL A 165 -28.14 -14.68 -5.33
N LYS A 166 -29.23 -14.59 -6.10
CA LYS A 166 -29.24 -14.88 -7.54
C LYS A 166 -28.29 -13.95 -8.33
N LEU A 167 -28.19 -12.70 -7.92
CA LEU A 167 -27.31 -11.70 -8.52
C LEU A 167 -25.85 -11.76 -8.00
N GLY A 168 -25.53 -12.70 -7.11
CA GLY A 168 -24.18 -12.85 -6.54
C GLY A 168 -23.77 -11.72 -5.58
N HIS A 169 -24.73 -10.95 -5.07
CA HIS A 169 -24.46 -9.86 -4.11
C HIS A 169 -24.40 -10.33 -2.66
N LEU A 170 -25.10 -11.42 -2.33
CA LEU A 170 -25.17 -11.96 -0.98
C LEU A 170 -24.54 -13.36 -0.93
N PRO A 171 -23.38 -13.54 -0.26
CA PRO A 171 -22.82 -14.85 0.00
C PRO A 171 -23.68 -15.61 1.01
N TYR A 172 -23.73 -16.93 0.89
CA TYR A 172 -24.44 -17.82 1.80
C TYR A 172 -23.63 -19.10 2.04
N VAL A 173 -23.90 -19.77 3.16
CA VAL A 173 -23.34 -21.07 3.50
C VAL A 173 -24.48 -22.07 3.55
N PHE A 174 -24.20 -23.35 3.26
CA PHE A 174 -25.18 -24.41 3.48
C PHE A 174 -25.06 -24.95 4.90
N ASP A 175 -26.20 -25.06 5.58
CA ASP A 175 -26.27 -25.76 6.85
C ASP A 175 -26.02 -27.25 6.60
N ARG A 176 -25.07 -27.82 7.34
CA ARG A 176 -24.71 -29.24 7.26
C ARG A 176 -25.65 -30.12 8.07
N VAL A 177 -26.48 -29.52 8.95
CA VAL A 177 -27.32 -30.26 9.90
C VAL A 177 -28.77 -29.80 9.76
N THR A 178 -29.48 -30.37 8.79
CA THR A 178 -30.94 -30.23 8.72
C THR A 178 -31.60 -31.56 9.07
N ILE A 179 -32.62 -31.50 9.93
CA ILE A 179 -33.44 -32.65 10.35
C ILE A 179 -34.18 -33.28 9.14
N ASP A 180 -34.39 -32.52 8.07
CA ASP A 180 -35.20 -32.90 6.89
C ASP A 180 -34.38 -33.24 5.62
N ASP A 181 -33.09 -33.55 5.76
CA ASP A 181 -32.20 -34.04 4.66
C ASP A 181 -32.08 -33.11 3.42
N LYS A 182 -32.48 -31.84 3.55
CA LYS A 182 -32.36 -30.82 2.50
C LYS A 182 -31.46 -29.67 2.96
N PRO A 183 -30.35 -29.38 2.26
CA PRO A 183 -29.43 -28.32 2.66
C PRO A 183 -30.14 -26.97 2.70
N SER A 184 -30.23 -26.38 3.89
CA SER A 184 -30.80 -25.04 4.10
C SER A 184 -29.72 -23.98 3.93
N ARG A 185 -30.07 -22.82 3.35
CA ARG A 185 -29.14 -21.70 3.19
C ARG A 185 -29.12 -20.87 4.48
N ILE A 186 -27.93 -20.68 5.05
CA ILE A 186 -27.68 -19.82 6.21
C ILE A 186 -26.84 -18.61 5.79
N TYR A 187 -27.05 -17.49 6.47
CA TYR A 187 -26.51 -16.19 6.08
C TYR A 187 -25.83 -15.52 7.26
N PHE A 188 -24.75 -14.78 6.98
CA PHE A 188 -24.14 -13.90 7.95
C PHE A 188 -24.89 -12.57 8.02
N PRO A 189 -25.41 -12.16 9.19
CA PRO A 189 -26.20 -10.93 9.31
C PRO A 189 -25.45 -9.66 8.86
N GLY A 190 -24.13 -9.64 9.07
CA GLY A 190 -23.27 -8.53 8.64
C GLY A 190 -23.24 -8.35 7.11
N ASP A 191 -23.27 -9.45 6.35
CA ASP A 191 -23.28 -9.40 4.89
C ASP A 191 -24.64 -8.96 4.37
N VAL A 192 -25.72 -9.45 5.00
CA VAL A 192 -27.09 -9.01 4.71
C VAL A 192 -27.23 -7.51 4.91
N PHE A 193 -26.73 -6.99 6.04
CA PHE A 193 -26.78 -5.57 6.33
C PHE A 193 -26.03 -4.73 5.28
N ARG A 194 -24.81 -5.14 4.92
CA ARG A 194 -23.98 -4.45 3.93
C ARG A 194 -24.67 -4.36 2.57
N VAL A 195 -25.28 -5.46 2.12
CA VAL A 195 -26.03 -5.49 0.86
C VAL A 195 -27.28 -4.60 0.95
N ALA A 196 -28.02 -4.67 2.07
CA ALA A 196 -29.21 -3.86 2.28
C ALA A 196 -28.91 -2.34 2.25
N GLN A 197 -27.83 -1.90 2.89
CA GLN A 197 -27.40 -0.50 2.84
C GLN A 197 -27.03 -0.07 1.41
N ARG A 198 -26.18 -0.86 0.74
CA ARG A 198 -25.77 -0.60 -0.65
C ARG A 198 -26.98 -0.46 -1.60
N MET A 199 -27.99 -1.32 -1.44
CA MET A 199 -29.19 -1.28 -2.27
C MET A 199 -30.07 -0.05 -1.96
N ARG A 200 -30.12 0.39 -0.69
CA ARG A 200 -30.83 1.62 -0.31
C ARG A 200 -30.16 2.86 -0.89
N GLU A 201 -28.84 2.96 -0.79
CA GLU A 201 -28.07 4.09 -1.35
C GLU A 201 -28.29 4.23 -2.86
N ARG A 202 -28.34 3.10 -3.58
CA ARG A 202 -28.66 3.09 -5.02
C ARG A 202 -30.06 3.61 -5.33
N ARG A 203 -31.05 3.37 -4.47
CA ARG A 203 -32.42 3.85 -4.66
C ARG A 203 -32.61 5.35 -4.38
N ILE A 204 -31.72 5.97 -3.60
CA ILE A 204 -31.80 7.41 -3.26
C ILE A 204 -31.12 8.27 -4.34
N LYS A 205 -30.16 7.71 -5.09
CA LYS A 205 -29.43 8.41 -6.16
C LYS A 205 -30.16 8.43 -7.51
N VAL A 206 -31.36 7.86 -7.58
CA VAL A 206 -32.26 7.90 -8.75
C VAL A 206 -33.37 8.89 -8.43
#